data_AF-A0A6H1ZHN1-F1
#
_entry.id   AF-A0A6H1ZHN1-F1
#
_cell.length_a   1.000
_cell.length_b   1.000
_cell.length_c   1.000
_cell.angle_alpha   90.00
_cell.angle_beta   90.00
_cell.angle_gamma   90.00
#
_symmetry.space_group_name_H-M   'P 1'
#
loop_
_entity.id
_entity.type
_entity.pdbx_description
1 polymer ?
#
loop_
_entity_poly.entity_id
_entity_poly.type
_entity_poly.pdbx_seq_one_letter_code
_entity_poly.pdbx_strand_id
1 'polypeptide(L)' 'MEPEAFDDMVEGLKMKYFVLKPKGDDIYARASRRAMEEYAKVVFSTNPDLARDLLGWADGEETKARLKRKEE' A
#
# COMPACT_ATOMS: atom_id res chain seq x y z
N MET A 1 17.88 35.95 19.57
CA MET A 1 17.18 35.54 18.34
C MET A 1 17.46 34.06 18.20
N GLU A 2 16.50 33.22 18.59
CA GLU A 2 16.60 31.76 18.42
C GLU A 2 16.71 31.47 16.92
N PRO A 3 17.66 30.64 16.47
CA PRO A 3 17.71 30.26 15.06
C PRO A 3 16.51 29.36 14.79
N GLU A 4 15.56 29.87 14.02
CA GLU A 4 14.44 29.07 13.54
C GLU A 4 14.98 27.83 12.83
N ALA A 5 14.40 26.70 13.21
CA ALA A 5 14.87 25.37 12.89
C ALA A 5 15.14 25.20 11.39
N PHE A 6 16.32 24.66 11.10
CA PHE A 6 16.79 24.19 9.79
C PHE A 6 15.97 22.97 9.27
N ASP A 7 14.65 22.99 9.36
CA ASP A 7 13.79 21.84 9.03
C ASP A 7 13.39 21.78 7.54
N ASP A 8 13.74 22.80 6.75
CA ASP A 8 13.29 22.96 5.36
C ASP A 8 14.32 22.55 4.28
N MET A 9 15.55 22.17 4.63
CA MET A 9 16.62 22.02 3.63
C MET A 9 16.78 20.61 3.01
N VAL A 10 15.93 19.65 3.39
CA VAL A 10 15.79 18.38 2.63
C VAL A 10 14.31 17.97 2.63
N GLU A 11 13.43 18.79 2.05
CA GLU A 11 12.04 18.37 1.85
C GLU A 11 11.93 17.34 0.71
N GLY A 12 12.43 16.13 0.98
CA GLY A 12 11.98 14.95 0.27
C GLY A 12 10.47 14.72 0.45
N LEU A 13 9.94 13.72 -0.23
CA LEU A 13 8.52 13.39 -0.29
C LEU A 13 7.86 13.28 1.11
N LYS A 14 7.18 14.34 1.56
CA LYS A 14 6.33 14.37 2.78
C LYS A 14 4.93 13.84 2.45
N MET A 15 4.80 12.53 2.30
CA MET A 15 3.52 11.90 1.91
C MET A 15 2.58 11.74 3.12
N LYS A 16 1.43 12.41 3.11
CA LYS A 16 0.42 12.32 4.19
C LYS A 16 -0.61 11.21 3.98
N TYR A 17 -1.05 11.00 2.74
CA TYR A 17 -1.99 9.96 2.37
C TYR A 17 -1.65 9.44 0.97
N PHE A 18 -1.78 8.14 0.76
CA PHE A 18 -1.53 7.47 -0.52
C PHE A 18 -2.77 6.67 -0.92
N VAL A 19 -3.22 6.80 -2.18
CA VAL A 19 -4.39 6.08 -2.68
C VAL A 19 -3.93 4.78 -3.32
N LEU A 20 -4.43 3.66 -2.79
CA LEU A 20 -4.16 2.33 -3.31
C LEU A 20 -5.17 1.98 -4.41
N LYS A 21 -4.66 1.41 -5.50
CA LYS A 21 -5.47 0.89 -6.61
C LYS A 21 -5.23 -0.62 -6.76
N PRO A 22 -5.63 -1.50 -5.82
CA PRO A 22 -5.27 -2.91 -5.87
C PRO A 22 -5.92 -3.71 -7.01
N LYS A 23 -6.98 -3.16 -7.62
CA LYS A 23 -7.76 -3.80 -8.69
C LYS A 23 -7.08 -3.73 -10.06
N GLY A 24 -7.15 -4.85 -10.78
CA GLY A 24 -6.62 -4.98 -12.14
C GLY A 24 -5.20 -5.55 -12.16
N ASP A 25 -4.56 -5.46 -13.33
CA ASP A 25 -3.26 -6.10 -13.58
C ASP A 25 -2.20 -5.18 -14.18
N ASP A 26 -2.39 -3.86 -14.05
CA ASP A 26 -1.32 -2.94 -14.38
C ASP A 26 -0.27 -2.89 -13.26
N ILE A 27 0.83 -2.17 -13.53
CA ILE A 27 1.94 -2.01 -12.59
C ILE A 27 1.49 -1.33 -11.28
N TYR A 28 0.52 -0.43 -11.34
CA TYR A 28 0.01 0.28 -10.16
C TYR A 28 -0.84 -0.63 -9.29
N ALA A 29 -1.57 -1.58 -9.90
CA ALA A 29 -2.31 -2.59 -9.18
C ALA A 29 -1.41 -3.56 -8.43
N ARG A 30 -0.35 -4.04 -9.09
CA ARG A 30 0.69 -4.85 -8.44
C ARG A 30 1.37 -4.10 -7.29
N ALA A 31 1.78 -2.84 -7.53
CA ALA A 31 2.43 -2.02 -6.51
C ALA A 31 1.51 -1.75 -5.31
N SER A 32 0.22 -1.49 -5.56
CA SER A 32 -0.77 -1.23 -4.51
C SER A 32 -1.00 -2.47 -3.65
N ARG A 33 -1.15 -3.66 -4.25
CA ARG A 33 -1.27 -4.91 -3.48
C ARG A 33 -0.05 -5.15 -2.61
N ARG A 34 1.15 -4.92 -3.16
CA ARG A 34 2.38 -5.07 -2.39
C ARG A 34 2.46 -4.09 -1.21
N ALA A 35 2.07 -2.84 -1.43
CA ALA A 35 2.01 -1.84 -0.36
C ALA A 35 1.02 -2.24 0.74
N MET A 36 -0.14 -2.81 0.37
CA MET A 36 -1.12 -3.34 1.33
C MET A 36 -0.56 -4.49 2.16
N GLU A 37 0.15 -5.43 1.53
CA GLU A 37 0.80 -6.54 2.23
C GLU A 37 1.81 -6.05 3.26
N GLU A 38 2.67 -5.09 2.91
CA GLU A 38 3.66 -4.56 3.85
C GLU A 38 2.99 -3.77 4.98
N TYR A 39 1.95 -2.99 4.68
CA TYR A 39 1.18 -2.29 5.70
C TYR A 39 0.54 -3.27 6.68
N ALA A 40 -0.06 -4.36 6.18
CA ALA A 40 -0.67 -5.40 6.99
C ALA A 40 0.33 -6.04 7.97
N LYS A 41 1.58 -6.29 7.54
CA LYS A 41 2.62 -6.82 8.43
C LYS A 41 2.94 -5.88 9.59
N VAL A 42 3.04 -4.59 9.32
CA VAL A 42 3.36 -3.58 10.33
C VAL A 42 2.22 -3.46 11.35
N VAL A 43 0.96 -3.45 10.89
CA VAL A 43 -0.18 -3.26 11.79
C VAL A 43 -0.64 -4.54 12.48
N PHE A 44 -0.16 -5.71 12.08
CA PHE A 44 -0.61 -7.00 12.62
C PHE A 44 -0.52 -7.10 14.14
N SER A 45 0.55 -6.59 14.75
CA SER A 45 0.73 -6.60 16.21
C SER A 45 -0.26 -5.70 16.95
N THR A 46 -0.83 -4.71 16.27
CA THR A 46 -1.74 -3.71 16.85
C THR A 46 -3.19 -3.98 16.52
N ASN A 47 -3.47 -4.41 15.28
CA ASN A 47 -4.80 -4.73 14.79
C ASN A 47 -4.71 -5.93 13.81
N PRO A 48 -4.74 -7.16 14.35
CA PRO A 48 -4.58 -8.36 13.55
C PRO A 48 -5.76 -8.61 12.60
N ASP A 49 -6.96 -8.13 12.92
CA ASP A 49 -8.14 -8.29 12.07
C ASP A 49 -8.02 -7.42 10.83
N LEU A 50 -7.68 -6.13 11.00
CA LEU A 50 -7.39 -5.24 9.87
C LEU A 50 -6.26 -5.80 8.99
N ALA A 51 -5.21 -6.35 9.59
CA ALA A 51 -4.12 -6.95 8.83
C ALA A 51 -4.59 -8.15 7.98
N ARG A 52 -5.43 -9.02 8.54
CA ARG A 52 -6.03 -10.14 7.79
C ARG A 52 -6.92 -9.66 6.65
N ASP A 53 -7.74 -8.64 6.89
CA ASP A 53 -8.61 -8.07 5.87
C ASP A 53 -7.82 -7.48 4.71
N LEU A 54 -6.73 -6.76 5.00
CA LEU A 54 -5.84 -6.19 3.98
C LEU A 54 -5.16 -7.27 3.14
N LEU A 55 -4.65 -8.33 3.78
CA LEU A 55 -4.03 -9.45 3.08
C LEU A 55 -5.04 -10.21 2.22
N GLY A 56 -6.21 -10.50 2.76
CA GLY A 56 -7.29 -11.18 2.04
C GLY A 56 -7.76 -10.38 0.83
N TRP A 57 -7.85 -9.05 0.97
CA TRP A 57 -8.22 -8.19 -0.16
C TRP A 57 -7.13 -8.16 -1.23
N ALA A 58 -5.86 -7.99 -0.85
CA ALA A 58 -4.74 -7.98 -1.79
C ALA A 58 -4.67 -9.30 -2.59
N ASP A 59 -4.70 -10.45 -1.91
CA ASP A 59 -4.69 -11.77 -2.53
C ASP A 59 -5.93 -12.00 -3.43
N GLY A 60 -7.09 -11.55 -2.97
CA GLY A 60 -8.33 -11.62 -3.76
C GLY A 60 -8.24 -10.85 -5.08
N GLU A 61 -7.68 -9.64 -5.08
CA GLU A 61 -7.49 -8.86 -6.31
C GLU A 61 -6.41 -9.45 -7.22
N GLU A 62 -5.34 -10.02 -6.67
CA GLU A 62 -4.34 -10.74 -7.46
C GLU A 62 -4.93 -11.98 -8.15
N THR A 63 -5.72 -12.76 -7.42
CA THR A 63 -6.40 -13.93 -7.96
C THR A 63 -7.35 -13.56 -9.10
N LYS A 64 -8.17 -12.51 -8.92
CA LYS A 64 -9.04 -11.99 -9.98
C LYS A 64 -8.26 -11.57 -11.22
N ALA A 65 -7.17 -10.83 -11.05
CA ALA A 65 -6.31 -10.41 -12.14
C ALA A 65 -5.73 -11.61 -12.91
N ARG A 66 -5.28 -12.64 -12.19
CA ARG A 66 -4.74 -13.88 -12.78
C ARG A 66 -5.79 -14.66 -13.56
N LEU A 67 -7.02 -14.76 -13.05
CA LEU A 67 -8.10 -15.46 -13.74
C LEU A 67 -8.45 -14.75 -15.05
N LYS A 68 -8.58 -13.41 -15.02
CA LYS A 68 -8.86 -12.62 -16.21
C LYS A 68 -7.81 -12.81 -17.32
N ARG A 69 -6.53 -12.84 -16.98
CA ARG A 69 -5.44 -13.12 -17.95
C ARG A 69 -5.53 -14.49 -18.65
N LYS A 70 -6.19 -15.47 -18.04
CA LYS A 70 -6.34 -16.81 -18.63
C LYS A 70 -7.52 -16.90 -19.59
N GLU A 71 -8.44 -15.95 -19.51
CA GLU A 71 -9.63 -15.85 -20.36
C GLU A 71 -9.37 -15.03 -21.63
N GLU A 72 -8.26 -14.29 -21.68
CA GLU A 72 -7.75 -13.49 -22.80
C GLU A 72 -6.78 -14.29 -23.68
#